data_AF-A0A966PKV5-F1
#
_entry.id   AF-A0A966PKV5-F1
#
_cell.length_a   1.000
_cell.length_b   1.000
_cell.length_c   1.000
_cell.angle_alpha   90.00
_cell.angle_beta   90.00
_cell.angle_gamma   90.00
#
_symmetry.space_group_name_H-M   'P 1'
#
loop_
_entity.id
_entity.type
_entity.pdbx_description
1 polymer ?
#
loop_
_entity_poly.entity_id
_entity_poly.type
_entity_poly.pdbx_seq_one_letter_code
_entity_poly.pdbx_strand_id
1 'polypeptide(L)'
;MAKFTALDERFAHQIPEPFPNVLHFHQDWRESLFFIMHERKKPGDVLILTLAHFPSRQELDSLQLGRVGAAPIMARHVRKVDGDQDDFRVGPITIDVVEPLKKIRLLAAPSEQTPVSFDITFTARTAPYQLRRGTMKAKYEIIWDQSHMFQSGIYNGSYTHQGKTSRIENWWGQRDHSWGVRAHARCPLWMWMPIQLEEGMLSVWHWEYPNG
;
A
#
# COMPACT_ATOMS: atom_id res chain seq x y z
N MET A 1 -27.87 -14.98 -5.04
CA MET A 1 -27.31 -15.40 -6.35
C MET A 1 -25.86 -14.94 -6.38
N ALA A 2 -24.96 -15.72 -6.98
CA ALA A 2 -23.57 -15.29 -7.19
C ALA A 2 -23.54 -14.01 -8.03
N LYS A 3 -22.64 -13.07 -7.71
CA LYS A 3 -22.47 -11.81 -8.44
C LYS A 3 -21.20 -11.88 -9.26
N PHE A 4 -21.34 -11.75 -10.58
CA PHE A 4 -20.22 -11.61 -11.51
C PHE A 4 -19.92 -10.13 -11.76
N THR A 5 -18.69 -9.86 -12.19
CA THR A 5 -18.13 -8.53 -12.45
C THR A 5 -17.37 -8.56 -13.77
N ALA A 6 -16.99 -7.39 -14.30
CA ALA A 6 -16.18 -7.33 -15.52
C ALA A 6 -14.83 -8.07 -15.40
N LEU A 7 -14.32 -8.20 -14.17
CA LEU A 7 -13.07 -8.93 -13.89
C LEU A 7 -13.21 -10.45 -14.04
N ASP A 8 -14.43 -10.99 -14.02
CA ASP A 8 -14.69 -12.41 -14.28
C ASP A 8 -14.41 -12.83 -15.74
N GLU A 9 -14.25 -11.88 -16.65
CA GLU A 9 -13.83 -12.14 -18.04
C GLU A 9 -12.30 -12.33 -18.18
N ARG A 10 -11.54 -12.18 -17.07
CA ARG A 10 -10.08 -12.32 -17.06
C ARG A 10 -9.65 -13.73 -16.62
N PHE A 11 -8.53 -14.22 -17.15
CA PHE A 11 -7.90 -15.47 -16.71
C PHE A 11 -7.10 -15.30 -15.41
N ALA A 12 -7.75 -14.86 -14.34
CA ALA A 12 -7.08 -14.48 -13.09
C ALA A 12 -7.73 -15.05 -11.80
N HIS A 13 -8.79 -15.86 -11.91
CA HIS A 13 -9.38 -16.55 -10.76
C HIS A 13 -8.36 -17.46 -10.06
N GLN A 14 -8.26 -17.33 -8.73
CA GLN A 14 -7.38 -18.15 -7.89
C GLN A 14 -8.13 -19.26 -7.14
N ILE A 15 -9.46 -19.17 -7.10
CA ILE A 15 -10.39 -20.09 -6.44
C ILE A 15 -11.62 -20.29 -7.36
N PRO A 16 -12.38 -21.39 -7.22
CA PRO A 16 -13.57 -21.65 -8.04
C PRO A 16 -14.80 -20.81 -7.57
N GLU A 17 -14.63 -19.49 -7.49
CA GLU A 17 -15.64 -18.51 -7.07
C GLU A 17 -15.57 -17.26 -7.97
N PRO A 18 -16.64 -16.46 -8.11
CA PRO A 18 -16.58 -15.16 -8.79
C PRO A 18 -15.48 -14.26 -8.23
N PHE A 19 -14.90 -13.43 -9.10
CA PHE A 19 -13.68 -12.67 -8.86
C PHE A 19 -13.65 -11.82 -7.57
N PRO A 20 -14.75 -11.19 -7.10
CA PRO A 20 -14.74 -10.43 -5.84
C PRO A 20 -14.49 -11.27 -4.58
N ASN A 21 -14.63 -12.59 -4.66
CA ASN A 21 -14.48 -13.48 -3.52
C ASN A 21 -13.01 -13.82 -3.23
N VAL A 22 -12.73 -14.01 -1.94
CA VAL A 22 -11.42 -14.43 -1.44
C VAL A 22 -11.58 -15.75 -0.70
N LEU A 23 -10.54 -16.60 -0.71
CA LEU A 23 -10.60 -17.94 -0.11
C LEU A 23 -11.04 -17.90 1.37
N HIS A 24 -10.53 -16.92 2.11
CA HIS A 24 -10.87 -16.68 3.50
C HIS A 24 -11.60 -15.35 3.63
N PHE A 25 -12.92 -15.38 3.49
CA PHE A 25 -13.74 -14.19 3.74
C PHE A 25 -13.59 -13.76 5.20
N HIS A 26 -13.08 -12.54 5.39
CA HIS A 26 -12.77 -12.02 6.72
C HIS A 26 -12.91 -10.49 6.74
N GLN A 27 -13.33 -9.92 7.88
CA GLN A 27 -13.51 -8.46 8.02
C GLN A 27 -12.20 -7.68 7.93
N ASP A 28 -11.08 -8.32 8.28
CA ASP A 28 -9.72 -7.79 8.18
C ASP A 28 -8.94 -8.32 6.98
N TRP A 29 -9.58 -9.06 6.06
CA TRP A 29 -8.95 -9.36 4.78
C TRP A 29 -8.86 -8.07 3.98
N ARG A 30 -7.66 -7.76 3.51
CA ARG A 30 -7.44 -6.69 2.54
C ARG A 30 -6.32 -7.04 1.59
N GLU A 31 -6.37 -6.45 0.42
CA GLU A 31 -5.23 -6.31 -0.49
C GLU A 31 -4.78 -4.85 -0.46
N SER A 32 -3.48 -4.58 -0.37
CA SER A 32 -2.99 -3.21 -0.19
C SER A 32 -1.68 -2.95 -0.90
N LEU A 33 -1.60 -1.75 -1.46
CA LEU A 33 -0.39 -1.09 -1.90
C LEU A 33 0.03 -0.06 -0.85
N PHE A 34 1.33 0.04 -0.62
CA PHE A 34 1.91 1.02 0.29
C PHE A 34 3.19 1.55 -0.32
N PHE A 35 3.40 2.86 -0.26
CA PHE A 35 4.57 3.54 -0.79
C PHE A 35 5.09 4.48 0.28
N ILE A 36 6.34 4.30 0.71
CA ILE A 36 7.06 5.26 1.55
C ILE A 36 8.18 5.87 0.73
N MET A 37 8.34 7.19 0.81
CA MET A 37 9.41 7.90 0.13
C MET A 37 10.00 8.98 1.03
N HIS A 38 11.32 9.08 1.02
CA HIS A 38 12.07 10.01 1.85
C HIS A 38 13.37 10.45 1.17
N GLU A 39 13.90 11.58 1.61
CA GLU A 39 15.19 12.08 1.15
C GLU A 39 16.31 11.08 1.49
N ARG A 40 17.25 10.88 0.55
CA ARG A 40 18.35 9.90 0.69
C ARG A 40 19.45 10.39 1.62
N LYS A 41 19.85 11.67 1.50
CA LYS A 41 21.13 12.17 2.04
C LYS A 41 21.05 12.69 3.46
N LYS A 42 19.86 13.03 3.94
CA LYS A 42 19.64 13.60 5.26
C LYS A 42 18.21 13.30 5.73
N PRO A 43 17.96 13.33 7.05
CA PRO A 43 16.60 13.36 7.56
C PRO A 43 15.85 14.57 6.98
N GLY A 44 14.64 14.32 6.53
CA GLY A 44 13.84 15.32 5.84
C GLY A 44 12.36 14.92 5.82
N ASP A 45 11.65 15.46 4.84
CA ASP A 45 10.25 15.16 4.64
C ASP A 45 10.07 13.67 4.26
N VAL A 46 8.94 13.12 4.69
CA VAL A 46 8.54 11.74 4.42
C VAL A 46 7.11 11.78 3.93
N LEU A 47 6.85 11.17 2.78
CA LEU A 47 5.50 11.03 2.25
C LEU A 47 5.17 9.54 2.16
N ILE A 48 3.95 9.21 2.55
CA ILE A 48 3.41 7.87 2.46
C ILE A 48 2.06 7.94 1.76
N LEU A 49 1.87 7.09 0.75
CA LEU A 49 0.59 6.86 0.11
C LEU A 49 0.23 5.38 0.17
N THR A 50 -1.02 5.09 0.49
CA THR A 50 -1.54 3.72 0.48
C THR A 50 -2.74 3.58 -0.44
N LEU A 51 -3.07 2.36 -0.82
CA LEU A 51 -4.35 1.99 -1.40
C LEU A 51 -4.71 0.61 -0.84
N ALA A 52 -5.93 0.40 -0.35
CA ALA A 52 -6.35 -0.90 0.17
C ALA A 52 -7.79 -1.26 -0.21
N HIS A 53 -7.96 -2.44 -0.82
CA HIS A 53 -9.25 -3.02 -1.14
C HIS A 53 -9.69 -3.96 -0.01
N PHE A 54 -10.92 -3.80 0.46
CA PHE A 54 -11.57 -4.61 1.48
C PHE A 54 -12.83 -5.27 0.89
N PRO A 55 -12.75 -6.51 0.39
CA PRO A 55 -13.89 -7.20 -0.23
C PRO A 55 -15.11 -7.31 0.71
N SER A 56 -14.88 -7.59 1.99
CA SER A 56 -15.95 -7.73 2.99
C SER A 56 -16.68 -6.41 3.29
N ARG A 57 -16.06 -5.27 3.00
CA ARG A 57 -16.61 -3.92 3.23
C ARG A 57 -17.06 -3.25 1.93
N GLN A 58 -16.72 -3.87 0.79
CA GLN A 58 -16.93 -3.34 -0.56
C GLN A 58 -16.38 -1.92 -0.68
N GLU A 59 -15.11 -1.76 -0.28
CA GLU A 59 -14.48 -0.46 -0.11
C GLU A 59 -13.03 -0.48 -0.59
N LEU A 60 -12.64 0.61 -1.23
CA LEU A 60 -11.26 1.00 -1.45
C LEU A 60 -10.98 2.22 -0.58
N ASP A 61 -9.89 2.19 0.19
CA ASP A 61 -9.39 3.37 0.87
C ASP A 61 -7.96 3.71 0.45
N SER A 62 -7.61 4.97 0.65
CA SER A 62 -6.25 5.49 0.47
C SER A 62 -5.91 6.39 1.64
N LEU A 63 -4.75 6.16 2.24
CA LEU A 63 -4.21 6.99 3.30
C LEU A 63 -3.06 7.83 2.76
N GLN A 64 -3.07 9.12 3.10
CA GLN A 64 -1.89 9.96 3.04
C GLN A 64 -1.33 10.09 4.45
N LEU A 65 -0.09 9.67 4.64
CA LEU A 65 0.60 9.74 5.91
C LEU A 65 1.98 10.37 5.72
N GLY A 66 2.62 10.77 6.81
CA GLY A 66 4.01 11.23 6.78
C GLY A 66 4.19 12.57 7.49
N ARG A 67 5.14 13.36 7.01
CA ARG A 67 5.53 14.63 7.61
C ARG A 67 6.21 15.54 6.58
N VAL A 68 5.82 16.81 6.57
CA VAL A 68 6.52 17.89 5.85
C VAL A 68 6.94 18.96 6.84
N GLY A 69 8.25 19.22 6.97
CA GLY A 69 8.78 20.05 8.04
C GLY A 69 8.37 19.50 9.41
N ALA A 70 7.85 20.33 10.31
CA ALA A 70 7.33 19.86 11.60
C ALA A 70 5.88 19.32 11.53
N ALA A 71 5.19 19.46 10.40
CA ALA A 71 3.76 19.15 10.28
C ALA A 71 3.54 17.66 9.97
N PRO A 72 2.82 16.91 10.82
CA PRO A 72 2.38 15.57 10.47
C PRO A 72 1.31 15.63 9.37
N ILE A 73 1.30 14.63 8.51
CA ILE A 73 0.32 14.46 7.45
C ILE A 73 -0.53 13.26 7.80
N MET A 74 -1.85 13.46 7.79
CA MET A 74 -2.82 12.38 7.89
C MET A 74 -4.09 12.76 7.14
N ALA A 75 -4.46 11.97 6.13
CA ALA A 75 -5.76 12.03 5.50
C ALA A 75 -6.20 10.64 5.06
N ARG A 76 -7.51 10.41 5.03
CA ARG A 76 -8.11 9.16 4.57
C ARG A 76 -9.16 9.48 3.51
N HIS A 77 -9.03 8.82 2.36
CA HIS A 77 -9.97 8.87 1.25
C HIS A 77 -10.62 7.51 1.09
N VAL A 78 -11.89 7.50 0.72
CA VAL A 78 -12.69 6.27 0.66
C VAL A 78 -13.62 6.31 -0.54
N ARG A 79 -13.80 5.17 -1.19
CA ARG A 79 -14.92 4.95 -2.11
C ARG A 79 -15.52 3.56 -1.95
N LYS A 80 -16.78 3.42 -2.32
CA LYS A 80 -17.41 2.11 -2.50
C LYS A 80 -16.86 1.44 -3.76
N VAL A 81 -16.82 0.12 -3.70
CA VAL A 81 -16.40 -0.76 -4.79
C VAL A 81 -17.60 -1.58 -5.23
N ASP A 82 -17.83 -1.60 -6.53
CA ASP A 82 -18.87 -2.41 -7.16
C ASP A 82 -18.35 -3.10 -8.42
N GLY A 83 -17.47 -4.08 -8.23
CA GLY A 83 -16.87 -4.86 -9.32
C GLY A 83 -15.82 -4.13 -10.14
N ASP A 84 -15.32 -3.01 -9.60
CA ASP A 84 -14.35 -2.09 -10.18
C ASP A 84 -13.12 -1.92 -9.25
N GLN A 85 -12.74 -2.97 -8.52
CA GLN A 85 -11.60 -2.94 -7.58
C GLN A 85 -10.25 -2.72 -8.26
N ASP A 86 -10.16 -2.90 -9.58
CA ASP A 86 -8.99 -2.62 -10.41
C ASP A 86 -8.88 -1.13 -10.82
N ASP A 87 -9.91 -0.32 -10.54
CA ASP A 87 -9.84 1.14 -10.67
C ASP A 87 -9.20 1.76 -9.42
N PHE A 88 -7.93 2.15 -9.52
CA PHE A 88 -7.15 2.66 -8.39
C PHE A 88 -7.33 4.16 -8.11
N ARG A 89 -8.46 4.73 -8.52
CA ARG A 89 -8.87 6.09 -8.16
C ARG A 89 -9.67 6.07 -6.86
N VAL A 90 -9.32 6.92 -5.89
CA VAL A 90 -10.06 7.10 -4.63
C VAL A 90 -10.06 8.59 -4.27
N GLY A 91 -11.18 9.27 -4.54
CA GLY A 91 -11.26 10.73 -4.38
C GLY A 91 -10.19 11.44 -5.22
N PRO A 92 -9.31 12.27 -4.62
CA PRO A 92 -8.24 12.96 -5.32
C PRO A 92 -7.01 12.07 -5.61
N ILE A 93 -7.01 10.81 -5.15
CA ILE A 93 -5.87 9.91 -5.29
C ILE A 93 -6.01 9.04 -6.53
N THR A 94 -4.93 8.89 -7.29
CA THR A 94 -4.80 7.91 -8.36
C THR A 94 -3.46 7.19 -8.26
N ILE A 95 -3.47 5.87 -8.41
CA ILE A 95 -2.24 5.06 -8.56
C ILE A 95 -2.28 4.39 -9.93
N ASP A 96 -1.35 4.73 -10.80
CA ASP A 96 -1.26 4.16 -12.15
C ASP A 96 -0.04 3.23 -12.26
N VAL A 97 -0.26 1.96 -12.64
CA VAL A 97 0.82 1.03 -13.00
C VAL A 97 1.25 1.33 -14.44
N VAL A 98 2.24 2.21 -14.60
CA VAL A 98 2.72 2.67 -15.91
C VAL A 98 3.49 1.56 -16.63
N GLU A 99 4.39 0.89 -15.92
CA GLU A 99 5.10 -0.30 -16.41
C GLU A 99 5.11 -1.34 -15.29
N PRO A 100 4.45 -2.51 -15.47
CA PRO A 100 4.34 -3.53 -14.43
C PRO A 100 5.68 -3.86 -13.78
N LEU A 101 5.72 -3.80 -12.44
CA LEU A 101 6.90 -4.08 -11.61
C LEU A 101 8.11 -3.14 -11.84
N LYS A 102 7.98 -2.10 -12.66
CA LYS A 102 9.08 -1.19 -13.02
C LYS A 102 8.78 0.27 -12.68
N LYS A 103 7.60 0.77 -13.06
CA LYS A 103 7.24 2.19 -12.94
C LYS A 103 5.78 2.34 -12.50
N ILE A 104 5.57 3.12 -11.44
CA ILE A 104 4.24 3.40 -10.89
C ILE A 104 4.14 4.90 -10.66
N ARG A 105 3.04 5.51 -11.12
CA ARG A 105 2.75 6.92 -10.85
C ARG A 105 1.77 7.02 -9.69
N LEU A 106 2.06 7.94 -8.78
CA LEU A 106 1.30 8.25 -7.58
C LEU A 106 0.83 9.69 -7.70
N LEU A 107 -0.48 9.90 -7.72
CA LEU A 107 -1.09 11.21 -7.84
C LEU A 107 -1.97 11.47 -6.61
N ALA A 108 -1.82 12.64 -6.02
CA ALA A 108 -2.76 13.24 -5.10
C ALA A 108 -3.11 14.64 -5.64
N ALA A 109 -4.27 14.78 -6.26
CA ALA A 109 -4.71 16.04 -6.83
C ALA A 109 -4.99 17.08 -5.71
N PRO A 110 -4.75 18.38 -5.97
CA PRO A 110 -5.14 19.45 -5.05
C PRO A 110 -6.63 19.40 -4.73
N SER A 111 -6.97 19.34 -3.45
CA SER A 111 -8.35 19.39 -2.96
C SER A 111 -8.36 19.82 -1.49
N GLU A 112 -9.51 20.23 -0.96
CA GLU A 112 -9.66 20.55 0.47
C GLU A 112 -9.37 19.35 1.38
N GLN A 113 -9.51 18.12 0.87
CA GLN A 113 -9.28 16.88 1.59
C GLN A 113 -7.84 16.37 1.41
N THR A 114 -7.03 17.04 0.60
CA THR A 114 -5.66 16.65 0.29
C THR A 114 -4.68 17.55 1.06
N PRO A 115 -4.13 17.11 2.19
CA PRO A 115 -3.16 17.92 2.94
C PRO A 115 -1.88 18.21 2.13
N VAL A 116 -1.45 17.25 1.29
CA VAL A 116 -0.29 17.40 0.40
C VAL A 116 -0.64 16.88 -0.99
N SER A 117 -0.73 17.77 -1.97
CA SER A 117 -0.90 17.33 -3.36
C SER A 117 0.45 16.95 -3.95
N PHE A 118 0.51 15.90 -4.77
CA PHE A 118 1.75 15.49 -5.41
C PHE A 118 1.52 14.72 -6.71
N ASP A 119 2.53 14.73 -7.57
CA ASP A 119 2.65 13.86 -8.74
C ASP A 119 4.06 13.28 -8.73
N ILE A 120 4.15 12.00 -8.42
CA ILE A 120 5.41 11.32 -8.11
C ILE A 120 5.45 10.00 -8.86
N THR A 121 6.57 9.72 -9.50
CA THR A 121 6.84 8.43 -10.12
C THR A 121 7.82 7.63 -9.29
N PHE A 122 7.41 6.43 -8.92
CA PHE A 122 8.29 5.36 -8.44
C PHE A 122 8.93 4.64 -9.64
N THR A 123 10.24 4.45 -9.59
CA THR A 123 11.00 3.60 -10.51
C THR A 123 11.76 2.54 -9.70
N ALA A 124 11.56 1.26 -10.03
CA ALA A 124 12.18 0.14 -9.34
C ALA A 124 13.72 0.20 -9.40
N ARG A 125 14.38 -0.04 -8.26
CA ARG A 125 15.82 -0.23 -8.13
C ARG A 125 16.18 -1.71 -7.91
N THR A 126 15.27 -2.45 -7.28
CA THR A 126 15.44 -3.89 -7.00
C THR A 126 14.40 -4.72 -7.74
N ALA A 127 14.68 -6.02 -7.88
CA ALA A 127 13.64 -6.99 -8.21
C ALA A 127 12.55 -7.00 -7.10
N PRO A 128 11.31 -7.35 -7.43
CA PRO A 128 10.30 -7.60 -6.40
C PRO A 128 10.71 -8.82 -5.57
N TYR A 129 10.64 -8.70 -4.25
CA TYR A 129 10.98 -9.76 -3.32
C TYR A 129 9.76 -10.19 -2.54
N GLN A 130 9.40 -11.47 -2.62
CA GLN A 130 8.31 -12.05 -1.85
C GLN A 130 8.81 -12.55 -0.49
N LEU A 131 8.16 -12.12 0.58
CA LEU A 131 8.30 -12.76 1.88
C LEU A 131 7.58 -14.11 1.90
N ARG A 132 8.08 -15.02 2.74
CA ARG A 132 7.33 -16.20 3.12
C ARG A 132 5.97 -15.76 3.68
N ARG A 133 4.90 -16.43 3.25
CA ARG A 133 3.57 -16.24 3.83
C ARG A 133 3.67 -16.47 5.32
N GLY A 134 3.22 -15.52 6.11
CA GLY A 134 3.17 -15.67 7.55
C GLY A 134 1.74 -15.80 8.03
N THR A 135 1.59 -16.56 9.12
CA THR A 135 0.30 -16.91 9.69
C THR A 135 0.40 -16.88 11.21
N MET A 136 -0.62 -16.32 11.87
CA MET A 136 -0.76 -16.25 13.31
C MET A 136 -2.21 -16.54 13.71
N LYS A 137 -2.39 -17.26 14.82
CA LYS A 137 -3.72 -17.55 15.37
C LYS A 137 -3.83 -17.05 16.81
N ALA A 138 -4.98 -16.48 17.14
CA ALA A 138 -5.41 -16.32 18.52
C ALA A 138 -6.31 -17.51 18.87
N LYS A 139 -5.77 -18.49 19.61
CA LYS A 139 -6.41 -19.80 19.83
C LYS A 139 -6.72 -20.49 18.50
N TYR A 140 -7.99 -20.51 18.07
CA TYR A 140 -8.45 -21.17 16.85
C TYR A 140 -8.70 -20.21 15.69
N GLU A 141 -8.67 -18.90 15.94
CA GLU A 141 -9.01 -17.87 14.97
C GLU A 141 -7.75 -17.34 14.26
N ILE A 142 -7.82 -17.20 12.94
CA ILE A 142 -6.77 -16.54 12.15
C ILE A 142 -6.84 -15.04 12.40
N ILE A 143 -5.78 -14.47 12.96
CA ILE A 143 -5.66 -13.02 13.16
C ILE A 143 -4.69 -12.38 12.18
N TRP A 144 -3.76 -13.17 11.64
CA TRP A 144 -2.87 -12.76 10.58
C TRP A 144 -2.61 -13.93 9.66
N ASP A 145 -2.72 -13.70 8.36
CA ASP A 145 -2.41 -14.66 7.32
C ASP A 145 -2.20 -13.89 6.02
N GLN A 146 -0.94 -13.58 5.72
CA GLN A 146 -0.58 -12.57 4.73
C GLN A 146 0.58 -13.03 3.85
N SER A 147 0.45 -12.75 2.55
CA SER A 147 1.57 -12.69 1.63
C SER A 147 1.97 -11.24 1.40
N HIS A 148 3.27 -11.01 1.22
CA HIS A 148 3.84 -9.68 1.11
C HIS A 148 4.96 -9.67 0.08
N MET A 149 4.95 -8.69 -0.81
CA MET A 149 6.02 -8.40 -1.73
C MET A 149 6.55 -6.99 -1.49
N PHE A 150 7.87 -6.86 -1.46
CA PHE A 150 8.60 -5.60 -1.33
C PHE A 150 9.32 -5.28 -2.62
N GLN A 151 9.47 -3.98 -2.90
CA GLN A 151 10.35 -3.52 -3.95
C GLN A 151 10.86 -2.13 -3.63
N SER A 152 12.18 -1.98 -3.52
CA SER A 152 12.81 -0.68 -3.35
C SER A 152 12.95 0.04 -4.67
N GLY A 153 12.91 1.37 -4.60
CA GLY A 153 13.02 2.19 -5.78
C GLY A 153 13.38 3.64 -5.48
N ILE A 154 13.28 4.41 -6.55
CA ILE A 154 13.59 5.82 -6.61
C ILE A 154 12.32 6.58 -6.92
N TYR A 155 12.07 7.65 -6.17
CA TYR A 155 10.94 8.55 -6.35
C TYR A 155 11.43 9.86 -6.97
N ASN A 156 10.71 10.32 -7.99
CA ASN A 156 10.94 11.61 -8.65
C ASN A 156 9.60 12.30 -8.93
N GLY A 157 9.56 13.63 -8.83
CA GLY A 157 8.35 14.40 -9.07
C GLY A 157 8.31 15.68 -8.24
N SER A 158 7.13 16.04 -7.74
CA SER A 158 6.97 17.17 -6.83
C SER A 158 5.81 16.98 -5.88
N TYR A 159 5.85 17.68 -4.76
CA TYR A 159 4.72 17.80 -3.84
C TYR A 159 4.50 19.27 -3.46
N THR A 160 3.27 19.62 -3.13
CA THR A 160 2.87 20.95 -2.66
C THR A 160 2.19 20.81 -1.31
N HIS A 161 2.67 21.56 -0.33
CA HIS A 161 2.09 21.64 1.01
C HIS A 161 1.95 23.12 1.39
N GLN A 162 0.76 23.53 1.81
CA GLN A 162 0.47 24.92 2.22
C GLN A 162 0.92 25.97 1.17
N GLY A 163 0.65 25.70 -0.11
CA GLY A 163 1.00 26.59 -1.23
C GLY A 163 2.48 26.58 -1.64
N LYS A 164 3.35 25.86 -0.93
CA LYS A 164 4.77 25.72 -1.29
C LYS A 164 5.02 24.39 -2.00
N THR A 165 5.56 24.46 -3.22
CA THR A 165 5.99 23.30 -3.99
C THR A 165 7.45 22.99 -3.75
N SER A 166 7.76 21.71 -3.52
CA SER A 166 9.11 21.17 -3.42
C SER A 166 9.32 20.10 -4.48
N ARG A 167 10.54 20.05 -5.04
CA ARG A 167 10.92 19.01 -5.99
C ARG A 167 11.43 17.77 -5.26
N ILE A 168 11.04 16.61 -5.77
CA ILE A 168 11.56 15.31 -5.36
C ILE A 168 12.52 14.85 -6.45
N GLU A 169 13.80 14.75 -6.10
CA GLU A 169 14.85 14.24 -6.97
C GLU A 169 15.58 13.10 -6.29
N ASN A 170 15.51 11.91 -6.90
CA ASN A 170 16.19 10.71 -6.44
C ASN A 170 15.96 10.36 -4.97
N TRP A 171 14.75 10.62 -4.47
CA TRP A 171 14.36 10.13 -3.16
C TRP A 171 14.31 8.61 -3.17
N TRP A 172 14.58 8.02 -2.01
CA TRP A 172 14.55 6.59 -1.85
C TRP A 172 13.31 6.16 -1.09
N GLY A 173 13.01 4.88 -1.21
CA GLY A 173 11.93 4.28 -0.46
C GLY A 173 11.56 2.91 -0.98
N GLN A 174 10.43 2.43 -0.49
CA GLN A 174 9.95 1.08 -0.75
C GLN A 174 8.48 1.14 -1.11
N ARG A 175 8.10 0.33 -2.11
CA ARG A 175 6.72 -0.06 -2.29
C ARG A 175 6.50 -1.47 -1.76
N ASP A 176 5.29 -1.67 -1.28
CA ASP A 176 4.82 -2.92 -0.72
C ASP A 176 3.50 -3.28 -1.39
N HIS A 177 3.32 -4.55 -1.71
CA HIS A 177 2.04 -5.11 -2.10
C HIS A 177 1.76 -6.32 -1.23
N SER A 178 0.66 -6.30 -0.51
CA SER A 178 0.32 -7.38 0.40
C SER A 178 -1.16 -7.70 0.40
N TRP A 179 -1.49 -8.97 0.63
CA TRP A 179 -2.85 -9.47 0.59
C TRP A 179 -3.05 -10.56 1.63
N GLY A 180 -4.23 -10.59 2.25
CA GLY A 180 -4.57 -11.55 3.30
C GLY A 180 -5.22 -10.93 4.53
N VAL A 181 -5.43 -11.77 5.56
CA VAL A 181 -6.06 -11.39 6.84
C VAL A 181 -5.06 -10.65 7.72
N ARG A 182 -5.46 -9.49 8.23
CA ARG A 182 -4.54 -8.57 8.93
C ARG A 182 -5.21 -7.81 10.07
N ALA A 183 -5.54 -8.52 11.15
CA ALA A 183 -6.06 -7.96 12.40
C ALA A 183 -4.92 -7.42 13.28
N HIS A 184 -4.19 -6.39 12.80
CA HIS A 184 -2.96 -5.90 13.44
C HIS A 184 -3.15 -5.50 14.91
N ALA A 185 -4.32 -4.96 15.29
CA ALA A 185 -4.62 -4.59 16.68
C ALA A 185 -4.66 -5.78 17.65
N ARG A 186 -4.77 -7.00 17.13
CA ARG A 186 -4.78 -8.25 17.90
C ARG A 186 -3.44 -8.98 17.86
N CYS A 187 -2.50 -8.48 17.07
CA CYS A 187 -1.15 -8.99 17.03
C CYS A 187 -0.35 -8.27 18.12
N PRO A 188 0.14 -8.99 19.16
CA PRO A 188 0.77 -8.36 20.33
C PRO A 188 1.93 -7.45 19.99
N LEU A 189 2.77 -7.89 19.05
CA LEU A 189 3.82 -7.07 18.46
C LEU A 189 3.89 -7.36 16.97
N TRP A 190 4.09 -6.29 16.20
CA TRP A 190 4.57 -6.41 14.84
C TRP A 190 5.54 -5.29 14.53
N MET A 191 6.52 -5.60 13.68
CA MET A 191 7.52 -4.65 13.23
C MET A 191 7.64 -4.70 11.72
N TRP A 192 7.77 -3.53 11.13
CA TRP A 192 8.15 -3.34 9.75
C TRP A 192 9.29 -2.37 9.64
N MET A 193 10.30 -2.74 8.86
CA MET A 193 11.45 -1.88 8.66
C MET A 193 11.97 -2.00 7.22
N PRO A 194 11.73 -0.99 6.37
CA PRO A 194 12.30 -0.93 5.02
C PRO A 194 13.66 -0.20 5.05
N ILE A 195 14.75 -0.95 5.07
CA ILE A 195 16.11 -0.37 5.06
C ILE A 195 16.60 -0.29 3.62
N GLN A 196 17.03 0.91 3.23
CA GLN A 196 17.58 1.17 1.90
C GLN A 196 19.11 1.07 1.92
N LEU A 197 19.68 0.30 1.00
CA LEU A 197 21.13 0.13 0.80
C LEU A 197 21.50 0.57 -0.63
N GLU A 198 22.77 0.90 -0.88
CA GLU A 198 23.21 1.33 -2.22
C GLU A 198 23.02 0.24 -3.27
N GLU A 199 23.39 -0.99 -2.91
CA GLU A 199 23.33 -2.17 -3.77
C GLU A 199 21.99 -2.93 -3.64
N GLY A 200 21.05 -2.46 -2.80
CA GLY A 200 19.79 -3.18 -2.60
C GLY A 200 18.88 -2.64 -1.51
N MET A 201 18.28 -3.56 -0.75
CA MET A 201 17.39 -3.28 0.37
C MET A 201 17.43 -4.42 1.38
N LEU A 202 17.12 -4.11 2.64
CA LEU A 202 16.80 -5.09 3.68
C LEU A 202 15.43 -4.73 4.24
N SER A 203 14.45 -5.61 4.04
CA SER A 203 13.08 -5.40 4.50
C SER A 203 12.76 -6.40 5.61
N VAL A 204 12.36 -5.90 6.78
CA VAL A 204 11.93 -6.71 7.92
C VAL A 204 10.41 -6.65 8.05
N TRP A 205 9.78 -7.81 8.22
CA TRP A 205 8.40 -7.94 8.68
C TRP A 205 8.39 -9.03 9.74
N HIS A 206 8.08 -8.66 10.97
CA HIS A 206 8.22 -9.54 12.13
C HIS A 206 6.99 -9.46 13.02
N TRP A 207 6.62 -10.58 13.61
CA TRP A 207 5.46 -10.73 14.47
C TRP A 207 5.83 -11.60 15.66
N GLU A 208 5.38 -11.23 16.85
CA GLU A 208 5.64 -12.00 18.07
C GLU A 208 4.36 -12.24 18.85
N TYR A 209 4.32 -13.38 19.55
CA TYR A 209 3.34 -13.61 20.60
C TYR A 209 3.80 -12.92 21.89
N PRO A 210 2.94 -12.82 22.92
CA PRO A 210 3.34 -12.16 24.17
C PRO A 210 4.50 -12.86 24.89
N ASN A 211 4.81 -14.10 24.52
CA ASN A 211 5.87 -14.92 25.09
C ASN A 211 7.16 -14.97 24.24
N GLY A 212 7.30 -14.11 23.22
CA GLY A 212 8.38 -14.14 22.24
C GLY A 212 8.11 -15.15 21.14
#